data_AF-X1BM79-F1
#
_entry.id   AF-X1BM79-F1
#
_cell.length_a   1.000
_cell.length_b   1.000
_cell.length_c   1.000
_cell.angle_alpha   90.00
_cell.angle_beta   90.00
_cell.angle_gamma   90.00
#
_symmetry.space_group_name_H-M   'P 1'
#
loop_
_entity.id
_entity.type
_entity.pdbx_description
1 polymer ?
#
loop_
_entity_poly.entity_id
_entity_poly.type
_entity_poly.pdbx_seq_one_letter_code
_entity_poly.pdbx_strand_id
1 'polypeptide(L)'
;MITRIFYSINQFLPNFDDLFITINSFIELVFGYLKYVFFGILLIIGILTLLSLRGKYFLERIRYSKEQKLADNPMTKPRLILGTLYIVFAFGILLDWFTYFLLVVFDPLPDRLIFNIITLSGTVDPFALNNFSDISKVVYPYEKTIYYGVAIVSFMALLTITISLWQIINKQGNKTKKSIVSLIGGIVMGMLTGFTTCL
;
A
#
# COMPACT_ATOMS: atom_id res chain seq x y z
N MET A 1 -14.94 -46.73 3.90
CA MET A 1 -15.45 -45.34 4.05
C MET A 1 -14.34 -44.32 3.84
N ILE A 2 -13.20 -44.46 4.52
CA ILE A 2 -12.00 -43.59 4.37
C ILE A 2 -11.45 -43.56 2.92
N THR A 3 -11.37 -44.69 2.24
CA THR A 3 -10.91 -44.80 0.84
C THR A 3 -11.81 -44.08 -0.15
N ARG A 4 -13.12 -43.98 0.14
CA ARG A 4 -14.10 -43.29 -0.72
C ARG A 4 -14.01 -41.77 -0.54
N ILE A 5 -13.73 -41.32 0.70
CA ILE A 5 -13.46 -39.91 1.01
C ILE A 5 -12.17 -39.46 0.33
N PHE A 6 -11.09 -40.25 0.42
CA PHE A 6 -9.82 -39.95 -0.28
C PHE A 6 -9.97 -39.91 -1.81
N TYR A 7 -10.75 -40.83 -2.39
CA TYR A 7 -10.99 -40.84 -3.84
C TYR A 7 -11.82 -39.63 -4.29
N SER A 8 -12.84 -39.23 -3.52
CA SER A 8 -13.58 -37.99 -3.77
C SER A 8 -12.69 -36.76 -3.63
N ILE A 9 -11.87 -36.66 -2.58
CA ILE A 9 -10.93 -35.54 -2.38
C ILE A 9 -9.92 -35.46 -3.55
N ASN A 10 -9.40 -36.59 -4.02
CA ASN A 10 -8.47 -36.66 -5.15
C ASN A 10 -9.11 -36.27 -6.50
N GLN A 11 -10.42 -36.44 -6.68
CA GLN A 11 -11.12 -35.92 -7.87
C GLN A 11 -11.38 -34.41 -7.79
N PHE A 12 -11.48 -33.84 -6.59
CA PHE A 12 -11.67 -32.39 -6.41
C PHE A 12 -10.34 -31.62 -6.48
N LEU A 13 -9.23 -32.20 -6.03
CA LEU A 13 -7.89 -31.59 -6.02
C LEU A 13 -7.46 -30.94 -7.36
N PRO A 14 -7.56 -31.60 -8.53
CA PRO A 14 -7.18 -30.98 -9.80
C PRO A 14 -8.06 -29.76 -10.16
N ASN A 15 -9.36 -29.84 -9.85
CA ASN A 15 -10.28 -28.71 -10.06
C ASN A 15 -9.97 -27.52 -9.12
N PHE A 16 -9.42 -27.79 -7.94
CA PHE A 16 -8.97 -26.74 -7.01
C PHE A 16 -7.68 -26.08 -7.50
N ASP A 17 -6.71 -26.86 -8.00
CA ASP A 17 -5.47 -26.31 -8.54
C ASP A 17 -5.73 -25.43 -9.77
N ASP A 18 -6.58 -25.86 -10.70
CA ASP A 18 -6.99 -25.05 -11.86
C ASP A 18 -7.72 -23.76 -11.44
N LEU A 19 -8.54 -23.83 -10.38
CA LEU A 19 -9.19 -22.66 -9.80
C LEU A 19 -8.17 -21.68 -9.20
N PHE A 20 -7.17 -22.17 -8.47
CA PHE A 20 -6.09 -21.32 -7.92
C PHE A 20 -5.23 -20.71 -9.03
N ILE A 21 -4.90 -21.46 -10.09
CA ILE A 21 -4.17 -20.94 -11.24
C ILE A 21 -4.96 -19.80 -11.91
N THR A 22 -6.26 -20.00 -12.12
CA THR A 22 -7.15 -18.98 -12.71
C THR A 22 -7.22 -17.73 -11.83
N ILE A 23 -7.41 -17.91 -10.52
CA ILE A 23 -7.42 -16.81 -9.55
C ILE A 23 -6.08 -16.06 -9.55
N ASN A 24 -4.96 -16.78 -9.55
CA ASN A 24 -3.64 -16.17 -9.56
C ASN A 24 -3.39 -15.35 -10.82
N SER A 25 -3.78 -15.86 -11.99
CA SER A 25 -3.68 -15.13 -13.26
C SER A 25 -4.54 -13.86 -13.25
N PHE A 26 -5.76 -13.95 -12.72
CA PHE A 26 -6.62 -12.79 -12.54
C PHE A 26 -6.02 -11.75 -11.58
N ILE A 27 -5.50 -12.18 -10.43
CA ILE A 27 -4.90 -11.29 -9.44
C ILE A 27 -3.64 -10.61 -10.02
N GLU A 28 -2.80 -11.35 -10.74
CA GLU A 28 -1.60 -10.81 -11.40
C GLU A 28 -1.97 -9.70 -12.40
N LEU A 29 -3.02 -9.91 -13.20
CA LEU A 29 -3.58 -8.91 -14.08
C LEU A 29 -4.09 -7.68 -13.30
N VAL A 30 -4.79 -7.89 -12.18
CA VAL A 30 -5.24 -6.80 -11.30
C VAL A 30 -4.06 -6.01 -10.74
N PHE A 31 -3.00 -6.67 -10.28
CA PHE A 31 -1.79 -6.00 -9.80
C PHE A 31 -1.12 -5.16 -10.89
N GLY A 32 -1.10 -5.65 -12.13
CA GLY A 32 -0.65 -4.86 -13.28
C GLY A 32 -1.42 -3.55 -13.45
N TYR A 33 -2.74 -3.57 -13.23
CA TYR A 33 -3.56 -2.35 -13.28
C TYR A 33 -3.46 -1.46 -12.04
N LEU A 34 -3.16 -2.06 -10.89
CA LEU A 34 -3.16 -1.41 -9.59
C LEU A 34 -2.08 -0.32 -9.49
N LYS A 35 -0.97 -0.46 -10.23
CA LYS A 35 0.02 0.60 -10.47
C LYS A 35 -0.63 1.89 -11.00
N TYR A 36 -1.48 1.78 -12.03
CA TYR A 36 -2.15 2.93 -12.65
C TYR A 36 -3.23 3.52 -11.75
N VAL A 37 -3.93 2.68 -10.98
CA VAL A 37 -4.88 3.13 -9.96
C VAL A 37 -4.15 3.96 -8.90
N PHE A 38 -3.01 3.48 -8.41
CA PHE A 38 -2.23 4.18 -7.40
C PHE A 38 -1.65 5.50 -7.93
N PHE A 39 -1.15 5.51 -9.18
CA PHE A 39 -0.80 6.73 -9.90
C PHE A 39 -1.94 7.75 -9.90
N GLY A 40 -3.15 7.33 -10.30
CA GLY A 40 -4.32 8.19 -10.34
C GLY A 40 -4.68 8.77 -8.98
N ILE A 41 -4.64 7.95 -7.93
CA ILE A 41 -4.90 8.39 -6.55
C ILE A 41 -3.89 9.46 -6.11
N LEU A 42 -2.58 9.24 -6.31
CA LEU A 42 -1.54 10.20 -5.94
C LEU A 42 -1.67 11.51 -6.71
N LEU A 43 -1.96 11.43 -8.01
CA LEU A 43 -2.15 12.60 -8.86
C LEU A 43 -3.37 13.42 -8.42
N ILE A 44 -4.50 12.76 -8.16
CA ILE A 44 -5.72 13.42 -7.64
C ILE A 44 -5.42 14.09 -6.29
N ILE A 45 -4.75 13.40 -5.37
CA ILE A 45 -4.37 13.95 -4.06
C ILE A 45 -3.45 15.18 -4.23
N GLY A 46 -2.45 15.10 -5.11
CA GLY A 46 -1.54 16.20 -5.41
C GLY A 46 -2.27 17.43 -5.94
N ILE A 47 -3.10 17.25 -6.98
CA ILE A 47 -3.90 18.33 -7.58
C ILE A 47 -4.87 18.94 -6.56
N LEU A 48 -5.61 18.12 -5.81
CA LEU A 48 -6.55 18.59 -4.79
C LEU A 48 -5.84 19.42 -3.70
N THR A 49 -4.62 19.03 -3.32
CA THR A 49 -3.82 19.77 -2.33
C THR A 49 -3.44 21.16 -2.84
N LEU A 50 -3.00 21.26 -4.10
CA LEU A 50 -2.65 22.54 -4.73
C LEU A 50 -3.89 23.43 -4.99
N LEU A 51 -5.01 22.85 -5.42
CA LEU A 51 -6.27 23.58 -5.57
C LEU A 51 -6.80 24.10 -4.22
N SER A 52 -6.71 23.29 -3.16
CA SER A 52 -7.09 23.70 -1.81
C SER A 52 -6.27 24.89 -1.32
N LEU A 53 -4.98 24.95 -1.67
CA LEU A 53 -4.14 26.11 -1.41
C LEU A 53 -4.64 27.34 -2.18
N ARG A 54 -4.82 27.22 -3.51
CA ARG A 54 -5.29 28.34 -4.35
C ARG A 54 -6.61 28.93 -3.85
N GLY A 55 -7.55 28.08 -3.43
CA GLY A 55 -8.84 28.50 -2.87
C GLY A 55 -8.70 29.26 -1.55
N LYS A 56 -7.83 28.79 -0.64
CA LYS A 56 -7.55 29.48 0.63
C LYS A 56 -6.87 30.83 0.38
N TYR A 57 -5.88 30.88 -0.52
CA TYR A 57 -5.20 32.11 -0.94
C TYR A 57 -6.18 33.15 -1.52
N PHE A 58 -7.11 32.71 -2.38
CA PHE A 58 -8.11 33.60 -2.97
C PHE A 58 -9.08 34.16 -1.91
N LEU A 59 -9.56 33.30 -1.00
CA LEU A 59 -10.45 33.71 0.10
C LEU A 59 -9.75 34.66 1.08
N GLU A 60 -8.49 34.42 1.43
CA GLU A 60 -7.72 35.29 2.31
C GLU A 60 -7.47 36.66 1.67
N ARG A 61 -7.21 36.71 0.35
CA ARG A 61 -7.06 37.97 -0.40
C ARG A 61 -8.35 38.81 -0.44
N ILE A 62 -9.51 38.17 -0.55
CA ILE A 62 -10.81 38.89 -0.52
C ILE A 62 -11.14 39.37 0.89
N ARG A 63 -10.76 38.60 1.92
CA ARG A 63 -11.17 38.85 3.32
C ARG A 63 -10.28 39.84 4.07
N TYR A 64 -9.00 39.99 3.68
CA TYR A 64 -8.06 40.87 4.37
C TYR A 64 -7.31 41.79 3.40
N SER A 65 -7.42 43.11 3.62
CA SER A 65 -6.73 44.18 2.87
C SER A 65 -5.22 44.31 3.17
N LYS A 66 -4.62 43.44 4.00
CA LYS A 66 -3.21 43.52 4.37
C LYS A 66 -2.49 42.20 4.09
N GLU A 67 -1.56 42.26 3.15
CA GLU A 67 -0.65 41.18 2.73
C GLU A 67 0.14 40.53 3.89
N GLN A 68 0.21 41.17 5.06
CA GLN A 68 1.07 40.76 6.19
C GLN A 68 0.67 39.47 6.91
N LYS A 69 -0.60 39.03 6.92
CA LYS A 69 -0.98 37.78 7.62
C LYS A 69 -0.81 36.51 6.78
N LEU A 70 -0.59 36.64 5.48
CA LEU A 70 -0.50 35.52 4.54
C LEU A 70 0.85 34.79 4.63
N ALA A 71 1.91 35.53 4.94
CA ALA A 71 3.25 34.99 5.18
C ALA A 71 3.36 34.23 6.52
N ASP A 72 2.48 34.53 7.47
CA ASP A 72 2.51 34.01 8.85
C ASP A 72 1.69 32.73 9.05
N ASN A 73 1.10 32.13 8.00
CA ASN A 73 0.48 30.82 8.13
C ASN A 73 1.53 29.72 7.90
N PRO A 74 2.06 29.07 8.96
CA PRO A 74 3.17 28.12 8.83
C PRO A 74 2.81 26.87 8.01
N MET A 75 1.51 26.61 7.77
CA MET A 75 1.05 25.43 7.04
C MET A 75 0.97 25.59 5.52
N THR A 76 1.22 26.78 4.97
CA THR A 76 1.11 27.00 3.51
C THR A 76 2.30 26.43 2.75
N LYS A 77 3.53 26.61 3.28
CA LYS A 77 4.76 26.02 2.69
C LYS A 77 4.74 24.48 2.70
N PRO A 78 4.41 23.79 3.82
CA PRO A 78 4.31 22.33 3.83
C PRO A 78 3.29 21.78 2.84
N ARG A 79 2.11 22.39 2.72
CA ARG A 79 1.07 21.95 1.76
C ARG A 79 1.53 22.02 0.32
N LEU A 80 2.29 23.06 -0.04
CA LEU A 80 2.80 23.23 -1.40
C LEU A 80 3.84 22.16 -1.70
N ILE A 81 4.79 21.96 -0.79
CA ILE A 81 5.82 20.91 -0.90
C ILE A 81 5.16 19.54 -1.03
N LEU A 82 4.18 19.21 -0.19
CA LEU A 82 3.46 17.93 -0.25
C LEU A 82 2.67 17.75 -1.54
N GLY A 83 1.93 18.77 -1.99
CA GLY A 83 1.19 18.71 -3.25
C GLY A 83 2.12 18.43 -4.44
N THR A 84 3.28 19.11 -4.49
CA THR A 84 4.31 18.87 -5.50
C THR A 84 4.92 17.48 -5.37
N LEU A 85 5.26 17.03 -4.16
CA LEU A 85 5.81 15.69 -3.92
C LEU A 85 4.86 14.59 -4.37
N TYR A 86 3.55 14.71 -4.09
CA TYR A 86 2.56 13.74 -4.56
C TYR A 86 2.50 13.63 -6.08
N ILE A 87 2.64 14.75 -6.80
CA ILE A 87 2.69 14.75 -8.27
C ILE A 87 3.98 14.10 -8.76
N VAL A 88 5.13 14.45 -8.18
CA VAL A 88 6.43 13.83 -8.52
C VAL A 88 6.41 12.33 -8.27
N PHE A 89 5.88 11.89 -7.12
CA PHE A 89 5.74 10.47 -6.80
C PHE A 89 4.76 9.76 -7.73
N ALA A 90 3.64 10.40 -8.11
CA ALA A 90 2.73 9.82 -9.10
C ALA A 90 3.47 9.52 -10.42
N PHE A 91 4.12 10.54 -11.01
CA PHE A 91 4.90 10.33 -12.23
C PHE A 91 6.06 9.35 -12.03
N GLY A 92 6.64 9.30 -10.83
CA GLY A 92 7.70 8.35 -10.55
C GLY A 92 7.26 6.90 -10.44
N ILE A 93 6.03 6.65 -10.00
CA ILE A 93 5.43 5.32 -10.08
C ILE A 93 5.11 4.97 -11.52
N LEU A 94 4.55 5.91 -12.29
CA LEU A 94 4.24 5.67 -13.71
C LEU A 94 5.50 5.27 -14.51
N LEU A 95 6.62 5.95 -14.25
CA LEU A 95 7.92 5.74 -14.89
C LEU A 95 8.82 4.70 -14.19
N ASP A 96 8.29 3.98 -13.20
CA ASP A 96 8.98 2.95 -12.40
C ASP A 96 10.20 3.40 -11.57
N TRP A 97 10.76 4.59 -11.80
CA TRP A 97 11.93 5.06 -11.05
C TRP A 97 11.67 5.19 -9.55
N PHE A 98 10.46 5.59 -9.16
CA PHE A 98 10.11 5.71 -7.74
C PHE A 98 9.88 4.33 -7.11
N THR A 99 9.33 3.37 -7.86
CA THR A 99 9.19 1.97 -7.42
C THR A 99 10.56 1.37 -7.12
N TYR A 100 11.53 1.53 -8.02
CA TYR A 100 12.92 1.09 -7.79
C TYR A 100 13.56 1.81 -6.60
N PHE A 101 13.33 3.11 -6.45
CA PHE A 101 13.81 3.86 -5.29
C PHE A 101 13.25 3.30 -3.97
N LEU A 102 11.95 3.01 -3.91
CA LEU A 102 11.32 2.41 -2.73
C LEU A 102 11.87 1.02 -2.43
N LEU A 103 12.09 0.19 -3.45
CA LEU A 103 12.72 -1.12 -3.28
C LEU A 103 14.09 -0.97 -2.62
N VAL A 104 14.98 -0.12 -3.15
CA VAL A 104 16.33 0.08 -2.59
C VAL A 104 16.29 0.63 -1.15
N VAL A 105 15.37 1.54 -0.86
CA VAL A 105 15.26 2.16 0.48
C VAL A 105 14.66 1.19 1.50
N PHE A 106 13.74 0.33 1.08
CA PHE A 106 13.06 -0.62 1.96
C PHE A 106 13.71 -2.01 2.04
N ASP A 107 14.57 -2.38 1.09
CA ASP A 107 15.37 -3.61 1.11
C ASP A 107 16.12 -3.87 2.44
N PRO A 108 16.75 -2.87 3.10
CA PRO A 108 17.42 -3.10 4.38
C PRO A 108 16.46 -3.19 5.58
N LEU A 109 15.15 -2.92 5.43
CA LEU A 109 14.22 -3.06 6.54
C LEU A 109 13.83 -4.53 6.73
N PRO A 110 13.65 -4.97 7.99
CA PRO A 110 13.07 -6.27 8.29
C PRO A 110 11.60 -6.27 7.88
N ASP A 111 11.35 -6.55 6.61
CA ASP A 111 10.02 -6.71 6.04
C ASP A 111 9.47 -8.10 6.38
N ARG A 112 8.16 -8.31 6.19
CA ARG A 112 7.52 -9.64 6.23
C ARG A 112 7.54 -10.32 7.61
N LEU A 113 7.46 -9.54 8.70
CA LEU A 113 7.44 -10.07 10.07
C LEU A 113 6.30 -11.05 10.35
N ILE A 114 5.19 -11.01 9.60
CA ILE A 114 4.09 -11.97 9.74
C ILE A 114 4.59 -13.42 9.58
N PHE A 115 5.56 -13.64 8.71
CA PHE A 115 6.15 -14.95 8.47
C PHE A 115 7.04 -15.40 9.64
N ASN A 116 7.75 -14.47 10.28
CA ASN A 116 8.49 -14.73 11.53
C ASN A 116 7.56 -15.01 12.73
N ILE A 117 6.36 -14.41 12.76
CA ILE A 117 5.37 -14.66 13.82
C ILE A 117 4.74 -16.05 13.67
N ILE A 118 4.43 -16.47 12.45
CA ILE A 118 3.85 -17.79 12.16
C ILE A 118 4.86 -18.91 12.42
N THR A 119 6.15 -18.69 12.17
CA THR A 119 7.19 -19.66 12.56
C THR A 119 7.36 -19.75 14.08
N LEU A 120 7.27 -18.62 14.80
CA LEU A 120 7.33 -18.60 16.27
C LEU A 120 6.16 -19.37 16.93
N SER A 121 4.99 -19.38 16.30
CA SER A 121 3.83 -20.15 16.80
C SER A 121 3.98 -21.66 16.65
N GLY A 122 5.07 -22.14 16.02
CA GLY A 122 5.42 -23.55 15.88
C GLY A 122 4.44 -24.37 15.03
N THR A 123 3.54 -23.71 14.31
CA THR A 123 2.41 -24.34 13.62
C THR A 123 2.72 -24.67 12.16
N VAL A 124 3.76 -24.04 11.57
CA VAL A 124 4.16 -24.21 10.18
C VAL A 124 5.69 -24.29 10.09
N ASP A 125 6.20 -25.22 9.27
CA ASP A 125 7.63 -25.42 9.07
C ASP A 125 8.27 -24.18 8.40
N PRO A 126 9.37 -23.61 8.94
CA PRO A 126 10.10 -22.50 8.33
C PRO A 126 10.51 -22.73 6.86
N PHE A 127 10.69 -23.98 6.43
CA PHE A 127 10.99 -24.29 5.02
C PHE A 127 9.80 -24.07 4.08
N ALA A 128 8.57 -24.42 4.50
CA ALA A 128 7.36 -24.09 3.74
C ALA A 128 7.14 -22.57 3.68
N LEU A 129 7.53 -21.87 4.75
CA LEU A 129 7.43 -20.42 4.88
C LEU A 129 8.31 -19.62 3.92
N ASN A 130 9.47 -20.15 3.56
CA ASN A 130 10.36 -19.53 2.60
C ASN A 130 9.74 -19.50 1.18
N ASN A 131 8.98 -20.54 0.81
CA ASN A 131 8.26 -20.60 -0.47
C ASN A 131 7.13 -19.56 -0.56
N PHE A 132 6.41 -19.29 0.54
CA PHE A 132 5.38 -18.25 0.56
C PHE A 132 5.92 -16.82 0.49
N SER A 133 7.21 -16.62 0.80
CA SER A 133 7.84 -15.29 0.76
C SER A 133 8.42 -14.96 -0.62
N ASP A 134 8.74 -15.96 -1.43
CA ASP A 134 9.44 -15.77 -2.70
C ASP A 134 8.66 -16.47 -3.81
N ILE A 135 7.94 -15.68 -4.63
CA ILE A 135 7.13 -16.20 -5.77
C ILE A 135 7.98 -17.12 -6.67
N SER A 136 9.28 -16.87 -6.79
CA SER A 136 10.17 -17.66 -7.65
C SER A 136 10.42 -19.10 -7.15
N LYS A 137 10.14 -19.37 -5.87
CA LYS A 137 10.32 -20.68 -5.22
C LYS A 137 9.00 -21.39 -4.92
N VAL A 138 7.88 -20.78 -5.29
CA VAL A 138 6.54 -21.36 -5.08
C VAL A 138 6.37 -22.61 -5.94
N VAL A 139 6.04 -23.72 -5.28
CA VAL A 139 5.81 -25.02 -5.95
C VAL A 139 4.31 -25.22 -6.19
N TYR A 140 3.45 -24.72 -5.29
CA TYR A 140 2.01 -24.95 -5.38
C TYR A 140 1.18 -23.69 -5.66
N PRO A 141 0.11 -23.77 -6.49
CA PRO A 141 -0.72 -22.62 -6.85
C PRO A 141 -1.34 -21.87 -5.66
N TYR A 142 -1.75 -22.59 -4.60
CA TYR A 142 -2.36 -21.97 -3.43
C TYR A 142 -1.38 -21.08 -2.64
N GLU A 143 -0.07 -21.37 -2.69
CA GLU A 143 0.96 -20.57 -2.01
C GLU A 143 1.10 -19.20 -2.68
N LYS A 144 1.01 -19.16 -4.01
CA LYS A 144 0.98 -17.93 -4.80
C LYS A 144 -0.25 -17.08 -4.46
N THR A 145 -1.39 -17.72 -4.20
CA THR A 145 -2.61 -17.01 -3.76
C THR A 145 -2.44 -16.39 -2.37
N ILE A 146 -1.78 -17.08 -1.43
CA ILE A 146 -1.47 -16.56 -0.10
C ILE A 146 -0.51 -15.36 -0.21
N TYR A 147 0.55 -15.46 -1.03
CA TYR A 147 1.45 -14.34 -1.30
C TYR A 147 0.68 -13.12 -1.82
N TYR A 148 -0.20 -13.32 -2.80
CA TYR A 148 -1.01 -12.22 -3.34
C TYR A 148 -1.95 -11.61 -2.30
N GLY A 149 -2.51 -12.41 -1.39
CA GLY A 149 -3.27 -11.91 -0.24
C GLY A 149 -2.43 -10.97 0.63
N VAL A 150 -1.19 -11.36 0.96
CA VAL A 150 -0.25 -10.52 1.72
C VAL A 150 0.11 -9.25 0.94
N ALA A 151 0.33 -9.35 -0.37
CA ALA A 151 0.62 -8.21 -1.24
C ALA A 151 -0.53 -7.20 -1.28
N ILE A 152 -1.79 -7.64 -1.33
CA ILE A 152 -2.96 -6.74 -1.29
C ILE A 152 -3.01 -5.96 0.02
N VAL A 153 -2.71 -6.64 1.13
CA VAL A 153 -2.67 -6.01 2.45
C VAL A 153 -1.52 -5.00 2.56
N SER A 154 -0.35 -5.33 2.01
CA SER A 154 0.78 -4.40 1.91
C SER A 154 0.43 -3.15 1.11
N PHE A 155 -0.25 -3.31 -0.02
CA PHE A 155 -0.74 -2.16 -0.80
C PHE A 155 -1.74 -1.30 -0.02
N MET A 156 -2.66 -1.92 0.72
CA MET A 156 -3.60 -1.20 1.59
C MET A 156 -2.86 -0.42 2.69
N ALA A 157 -1.75 -0.95 3.21
CA ALA A 157 -0.91 -0.24 4.17
C ALA A 157 -0.30 1.02 3.54
N LEU A 158 0.27 0.93 2.33
CA LEU A 158 0.80 2.09 1.60
C LEU A 158 -0.27 3.15 1.31
N LEU A 159 -1.46 2.74 0.86
CA LEU A 159 -2.60 3.64 0.67
C LEU A 159 -2.99 4.33 1.98
N THR A 160 -3.06 3.58 3.08
CA THR A 160 -3.43 4.11 4.39
C THR A 160 -2.43 5.15 4.86
N ILE A 161 -1.12 4.91 4.69
CA ILE A 161 -0.06 5.87 5.01
C ILE A 161 -0.21 7.14 4.17
N THR A 162 -0.34 6.98 2.85
CA THR A 162 -0.49 8.07 1.88
C THR A 162 -1.68 8.97 2.23
N ILE A 163 -2.86 8.37 2.44
CA ILE A 163 -4.08 9.12 2.78
C ILE A 163 -3.96 9.77 4.16
N SER A 164 -3.38 9.08 5.14
CA SER A 164 -3.22 9.62 6.50
C SER A 164 -2.30 10.84 6.52
N LEU A 165 -1.18 10.80 5.80
CA LEU A 165 -0.29 11.96 5.62
C LEU A 165 -1.04 13.14 5.00
N TRP A 166 -1.79 12.90 3.92
CA TRP A 166 -2.60 13.96 3.31
C TRP A 166 -3.62 14.57 4.29
N GLN A 167 -4.30 13.75 5.09
CA GLN A 167 -5.28 14.23 6.06
C GLN A 167 -4.67 15.04 7.20
N ILE A 168 -3.48 14.66 7.69
CA ILE A 168 -2.79 15.36 8.79
C ILE A 168 -2.47 16.81 8.40
N ILE A 169 -2.04 17.03 7.16
CA ILE A 169 -1.65 18.36 6.68
C ILE A 169 -2.86 19.22 6.26
N ASN A 170 -3.91 18.60 5.71
CA ASN A 170 -5.03 19.36 5.14
C ASN A 170 -6.22 19.56 6.10
N LYS A 171 -6.36 18.72 7.14
CA LYS A 171 -7.44 18.81 8.14
C LYS A 171 -6.90 19.24 9.50
N GLN A 172 -7.64 20.09 10.20
CA GLN A 172 -7.35 20.51 11.57
C GLN A 172 -8.31 19.84 12.58
N GLY A 173 -7.86 19.68 13.82
CA GLY A 173 -8.69 19.24 14.96
C GLY A 173 -8.81 17.72 15.10
N ASN A 174 -9.98 17.24 15.52
CA ASN A 174 -10.18 15.83 15.92
C ASN A 174 -9.93 14.82 14.79
N LYS A 175 -10.08 15.25 13.53
CA LYS A 175 -9.78 14.44 12.35
C LYS A 175 -8.29 14.13 12.23
N THR A 176 -7.41 15.02 12.67
CA THR A 176 -5.95 14.86 12.65
C THR A 176 -5.49 13.74 13.61
N LYS A 177 -6.07 13.66 14.81
CA LYS A 177 -5.76 12.59 15.78
C LYS A 177 -6.08 11.20 15.21
N LYS A 178 -7.26 11.06 14.59
CA LYS A 178 -7.65 9.81 13.91
C LYS A 178 -6.69 9.46 12.78
N SER A 179 -6.25 10.44 11.99
CA SER A 179 -5.27 10.22 10.92
C SER A 179 -3.89 9.81 11.45
N ILE A 180 -3.45 10.31 12.60
CA ILE A 180 -2.17 9.87 13.22
C ILE A 180 -2.26 8.41 13.67
N VAL A 181 -3.37 8.01 14.31
CA VAL A 181 -3.58 6.60 14.68
C VAL A 181 -3.63 5.71 13.44
N SER A 182 -4.30 6.18 12.38
CA SER A 182 -4.35 5.48 11.09
C SER A 182 -2.97 5.38 10.42
N LEU A 183 -2.13 6.40 10.55
CA LEU A 183 -0.76 6.40 10.04
C LEU A 183 0.09 5.34 10.76
N ILE A 184 0.05 5.32 12.09
CA ILE A 184 0.76 4.31 12.89
C ILE A 184 0.28 2.91 12.53
N GLY A 185 -1.04 2.71 12.43
CA GLY A 185 -1.62 1.44 12.00
C GLY A 185 -1.14 1.01 10.62
N GLY A 186 -1.08 1.94 9.65
CA GLY A 186 -0.53 1.67 8.32
C GLY A 186 0.95 1.29 8.35
N ILE A 187 1.77 1.96 9.15
CA ILE A 187 3.20 1.64 9.29
C ILE A 187 3.39 0.24 9.89
N VAL A 188 2.67 -0.08 10.96
CA VAL A 188 2.73 -1.41 11.60
C VAL A 188 2.26 -2.49 10.61
N MET A 189 1.18 -2.25 9.88
CA MET A 189 0.67 -3.20 8.88
C MET A 189 1.67 -3.45 7.76
N GLY A 190 2.35 -2.39 7.29
CA GLY A 190 3.38 -2.49 6.27
C GLY A 190 4.61 -3.23 6.76
N MET A 191 5.06 -3.03 8.00
CA MET A 191 6.15 -3.81 8.59
C MET A 191 5.80 -5.30 8.74
N LEU A 192 4.55 -5.61 9.10
CA LEU A 192 4.08 -6.99 9.21
C LEU A 192 4.05 -7.71 7.86
N THR A 193 3.57 -7.04 6.81
CA THR A 193 3.35 -7.64 5.49
C THR A 193 4.50 -7.43 4.50
N GLY A 194 5.43 -6.53 4.82
CA GLY A 194 6.53 -6.08 3.97
C GLY A 194 6.07 -5.02 2.97
N PHE A 195 6.67 -3.83 2.99
CA PHE A 195 6.33 -2.73 2.06
C PHE A 195 6.70 -3.08 0.62
N THR A 196 7.76 -3.87 0.45
CA THR A 196 8.25 -4.34 -0.85
C THR A 196 7.38 -5.41 -1.49
N THR A 197 6.51 -6.08 -0.73
CA THR A 197 5.70 -7.22 -1.20
C THR A 197 4.66 -6.84 -2.28
N CYS A 198 4.27 -5.57 -2.36
CA CYS A 198 3.28 -5.06 -3.31
C CYS A 198 3.85 -4.20 -4.45
N LEU A 199 5.17 -4.00 -4.48
CA LEU A 199 5.91 -3.22 -5.46
C LEU A 199 6.58 -4.14 -6.48
#